data_AF-Q5XNS5-F1
#
_entry.id   AF-Q5XNS5-F1
#
_cell.length_a   1.000
_cell.length_b   1.000
_cell.length_c   1.000
_cell.angle_alpha   90.00
_cell.angle_beta   90.00
_cell.angle_gamma   90.00
#
_symmetry.space_group_name_H-M   'P 1'
#
loop_
_entity.id
_entity.type
_entity.pdbx_description
1 polymer ?
#
loop_
_entity_poly.entity_id
_entity_poly.type
_entity_poly.pdbx_seq_one_letter_code
_entity_poly.pdbx_strand_id
1 'polypeptide(L)' 'DAAPYIEKAIETDAPENSHFVYVDVGDRPTWKDMNNPFRKDTNTHLSVIPTMIRWKQPQRLEGEQCGKADLLELFFSEDD' A
#
# COMPACT_ATOMS: atom_id res chain seq x y z
N ASP A 1 5.72 5.82 10.88
CA ASP A 1 6.61 5.51 9.75
C ASP A 1 6.44 4.04 9.41
N ALA A 2 6.05 3.70 8.17
CA ALA A 2 5.66 2.34 7.78
C ALA A 2 6.67 1.66 6.84
N ALA A 3 7.48 2.43 6.11
CA ALA A 3 8.42 1.93 5.11
C ALA A 3 9.29 0.74 5.56
N PRO A 4 9.98 0.77 6.72
CA PRO A 4 10.84 -0.35 7.12
C PRO A 4 10.06 -1.64 7.41
N TYR A 5 8.78 -1.54 7.78
CA TYR A 5 7.94 -2.71 7.99
C TYR A 5 7.52 -3.31 6.65
N ILE A 6 7.14 -2.47 5.69
CA ILE A 6 6.73 -2.89 4.34
C ILE A 6 7.91 -3.54 3.60
N GLU A 7 9.09 -2.90 3.61
CA GLU A 7 10.30 -3.42 2.96
C GLU A 7 10.66 -4.81 3.49
N LYS A 8 10.68 -4.96 4.82
CA LYS A 8 10.94 -6.25 5.46
C LYS A 8 9.92 -7.32 5.05
N ALA A 9 8.63 -7.00 5.05
CA ALA A 9 7.58 -7.95 4.68
C ALA A 9 7.65 -8.36 3.20
N ILE A 10 8.06 -7.45 2.30
CA ILE A 10 8.32 -7.79 0.90
C ILE A 10 9.46 -8.79 0.78
N GLU A 11 10.55 -8.60 1.54
CA GLU A 11 11.70 -9.51 1.52
C GLU A 11 11.39 -10.90 2.09
N THR A 12 10.50 -10.99 3.09
CA THR A 12 10.25 -12.25 3.81
C THR A 12 9.00 -12.99 3.37
N ASP A 13 7.93 -12.27 3.00
CA ASP A 13 6.59 -12.85 2.89
C ASP A 13 6.04 -12.77 1.46
N ALA A 14 6.57 -11.89 0.60
CA ALA A 14 6.06 -11.75 -0.77
C ALA A 14 6.40 -12.99 -1.63
N PRO A 15 5.44 -13.52 -2.40
CA PRO A 15 5.70 -14.63 -3.33
C PRO A 15 6.79 -14.28 -4.36
N GLU A 16 7.63 -15.26 -4.74
CA GLU A 16 8.80 -15.07 -5.62
C GLU A 16 8.48 -14.36 -6.96
N ASN A 17 7.28 -14.56 -7.51
CA ASN A 17 6.84 -13.97 -8.78
C ASN A 17 6.02 -12.68 -8.62
N SER A 18 6.07 -12.05 -7.45
CA SER A 18 5.34 -10.81 -7.18
C SER A 18 6.03 -9.60 -7.82
N HIS A 19 5.21 -8.62 -8.19
CA HIS A 19 5.69 -7.30 -8.59
C HIS A 19 5.30 -6.27 -7.53
N PHE A 20 6.31 -5.66 -6.91
CA PHE A 20 6.09 -4.54 -6.01
C PHE A 20 6.24 -3.21 -6.76
N VAL A 21 5.26 -2.33 -6.64
CA VAL A 21 5.25 -1.00 -7.28
C VAL A 21 5.20 0.06 -6.19
N TYR A 22 6.30 0.79 -6.01
CA TYR A 22 6.32 1.98 -5.17
C TYR A 22 5.80 3.19 -5.95
N VAL A 23 4.85 3.92 -5.35
CA VAL A 23 4.23 5.10 -5.95
C VAL A 23 4.39 6.29 -5.02
N ASP A 24 5.06 7.32 -5.53
CA ASP A 24 5.10 8.64 -4.89
C ASP A 24 3.88 9.47 -5.35
N VAL A 25 3.06 9.90 -4.40
CA VAL A 25 1.84 10.70 -4.66
C VAL A 25 2.10 12.20 -4.68
N GLY A 26 3.36 12.60 -4.52
CA GLY A 26 3.81 13.98 -4.43
C GLY A 26 3.90 14.48 -2.99
N ASP A 27 4.27 15.76 -2.88
CA ASP A 27 4.43 16.42 -1.59
C ASP A 27 3.10 16.62 -0.83
N ARG A 28 3.19 17.08 0.43
CA ARG A 28 2.02 17.25 1.30
C ARG A 28 0.97 18.20 0.71
N PRO A 29 1.31 19.37 0.14
CA PRO A 29 0.35 20.21 -0.59
C PRO A 29 -0.33 19.48 -1.75
N THR A 30 0.43 18.79 -2.59
CA THR A 30 -0.09 18.05 -3.75
C THR A 30 -1.05 16.94 -3.31
N TRP A 31 -0.72 16.18 -2.27
CA TRP A 31 -1.59 15.14 -1.72
C TRP A 31 -2.85 15.70 -1.05
N LYS A 32 -2.77 16.88 -0.44
CA LYS A 32 -3.93 17.50 0.23
C LYS A 32 -4.95 18.10 -0.75
N ASP A 33 -4.56 18.38 -1.98
CA ASP A 33 -5.49 18.82 -3.00
C ASP A 33 -6.51 17.72 -3.32
N MET A 34 -7.81 18.01 -3.16
CA MET A 34 -8.88 17.08 -3.51
C MET A 34 -8.95 16.82 -5.03
N ASN A 35 -8.30 17.65 -5.85
CA ASN A 35 -8.12 17.43 -7.27
C ASN A 35 -6.90 16.57 -7.63
N ASN A 36 -6.13 16.10 -6.64
CA ASN A 36 -5.03 15.18 -6.86
C ASN A 36 -5.51 13.95 -7.68
N PRO A 37 -4.82 13.59 -8.79
CA PRO A 37 -5.22 12.47 -9.63
C PRO A 37 -5.36 11.14 -8.89
N PHE A 38 -4.49 10.86 -7.91
CA PHE A 38 -4.55 9.63 -7.11
C PHE A 38 -5.78 9.58 -6.20
N ARG A 39 -6.27 10.73 -5.70
CA ARG A 39 -7.53 10.79 -4.95
C ARG A 39 -8.76 10.54 -5.80
N LYS A 40 -8.68 10.87 -7.10
CA LYS A 40 -9.78 10.71 -8.07
C LYS A 40 -9.70 9.41 -8.86
N ASP A 41 -8.59 8.68 -8.77
CA ASP A 41 -8.40 7.44 -9.48
C ASP A 41 -9.37 6.36 -8.99
N THR A 42 -10.20 5.87 -9.90
CA THR A 42 -11.26 4.89 -9.61
C THR A 42 -10.75 3.45 -9.58
N ASN A 43 -9.47 3.20 -9.81
CA ASN A 43 -8.90 1.86 -9.64
C ASN A 43 -8.42 1.67 -8.20
N THR A 44 -7.78 2.70 -7.64
CA THR A 44 -7.13 2.64 -6.32
C THR A 44 -7.98 3.23 -5.19
N HIS A 45 -8.84 4.21 -5.48
CA HIS A 45 -9.65 4.91 -4.48
C HIS A 45 -8.83 5.34 -3.27
N LEU A 46 -7.70 6.03 -3.50
CA LEU A 46 -6.76 6.39 -2.45
C LEU A 46 -7.29 7.55 -1.60
N SER A 47 -7.44 7.32 -0.30
CA SER A 47 -7.97 8.30 0.66
C SER A 47 -6.95 8.70 1.73
N VAL A 48 -6.08 7.75 2.10
CA VAL A 48 -5.07 7.81 3.17
C VAL A 48 -3.71 7.43 2.58
N ILE A 49 -2.62 7.88 3.20
CA ILE A 49 -1.26 7.40 2.93
C ILE A 49 -0.55 7.11 4.26
N PRO A 50 0.37 6.13 4.31
CA PRO A 50 0.64 5.13 3.27
C PRO A 50 -0.55 4.18 3.08
N THR A 51 -0.66 3.58 1.89
CA THR A 51 -1.64 2.52 1.61
C THR A 51 -0.97 1.44 0.76
N MET A 52 -1.14 0.18 1.17
CA MET A 52 -0.79 -0.99 0.36
C MET A 52 -2.05 -1.57 -0.25
N ILE A 53 -2.00 -1.90 -1.54
CA ILE A 53 -3.12 -2.44 -2.31
C ILE A 53 -2.64 -3.70 -3.02
N ARG A 54 -3.41 -4.78 -2.93
CA ARG A 54 -3.23 -5.91 -3.85
C ARG A 54 -3.97 -5.59 -5.14
N TRP A 55 -3.22 -5.45 -6.23
CA TRP A 55 -3.77 -4.95 -7.49
C TRP A 55 -4.95 -5.79 -7.98
N LYS A 56 -6.08 -5.12 -8.29
CA LYS A 56 -7.35 -5.73 -8.72
C LYS A 56 -8.00 -6.69 -7.70
N GLN A 57 -7.60 -6.65 -6.44
CA GLN A 57 -8.24 -7.38 -5.36
C GLN A 57 -8.72 -6.43 -4.24
N PRO A 58 -9.68 -6.82 -3.38
CA PRO A 58 -10.17 -5.96 -2.30
C PRO A 58 -9.18 -5.75 -1.15
N GLN A 59 -8.16 -6.61 -1.00
CA GLN A 59 -7.19 -6.56 0.08
C GLN A 59 -6.37 -5.27 0.03
N ARG A 60 -6.38 -4.54 1.15
CA ARG A 60 -5.61 -3.31 1.34
C ARG A 60 -5.30 -3.06 2.81
N LEU A 61 -4.19 -2.38 3.06
CA LEU A 61 -3.82 -1.85 4.37
C LEU A 61 -3.66 -0.33 4.25
N GLU A 62 -4.12 0.41 5.25
CA GLU A 62 -4.10 1.88 5.24
C GLU A 62 -3.49 2.46 6.52
N GLY A 63 -2.75 3.55 6.36
CA GLY A 63 -2.20 4.35 7.45
C GLY A 63 -1.35 3.51 8.40
N GLU A 64 -1.75 3.45 9.66
CA GLU A 64 -1.03 2.71 10.71
C GLU A 64 -1.01 1.20 10.49
N GLN A 65 -1.96 0.64 9.73
CA GLN A 65 -1.97 -0.79 9.41
C GLN A 65 -0.73 -1.20 8.62
N CYS A 66 -0.19 -0.30 7.79
CA CYS A 66 1.03 -0.56 7.01
C CYS A 66 2.29 -0.67 7.91
N GLY A 67 2.20 -0.29 9.19
CA GLY A 67 3.29 -0.44 10.16
C GLY A 67 3.15 -1.66 11.07
N LYS A 68 2.16 -2.53 10.80
CA LYS A 68 1.86 -3.71 11.64
C LYS A 68 2.33 -4.98 10.93
N ALA A 69 3.39 -5.58 11.46
CA ALA A 69 4.03 -6.75 10.84
C ALA A 69 3.07 -7.93 10.70
N ASP A 70 2.21 -8.17 11.68
CA ASP A 70 1.17 -9.21 11.66
C ASP A 70 0.15 -8.99 10.53
N LEU A 71 -0.23 -7.74 10.26
CA LEU A 71 -1.13 -7.42 9.15
C LEU A 71 -0.45 -7.53 7.79
N LEU A 72 0.84 -7.19 7.70
CA LEU A 72 1.63 -7.34 6.48
C LEU A 72 1.84 -8.81 6.13
N GLU A 73 2.17 -9.64 7.12
CA GLU A 73 2.28 -11.10 6.95
C GLU A 73 0.94 -11.70 6.49
N LEU A 74 -0.18 -11.28 7.10
CA LEU A 74 -1.52 -11.69 6.66
C LEU A 74 -1.80 -11.23 5.22
N PHE A 75 -1.47 -9.99 4.90
CA PHE A 75 -1.65 -9.43 3.56
C PHE A 75 -0.91 -10.23 2.49
N PHE A 76 0.30 -10.72 2.77
CA PHE A 76 1.06 -11.54 1.83
C PHE A 76 0.63 -13.01 1.81
N SER A 77 0.17 -13.56 2.94
CA SER A 77 -0.25 -14.97 3.05
C SER A 77 -1.64 -15.28 2.48
N GLU A 78 -2.50 -14.27 2.30
CA GLU A 78 -3.79 -14.45 1.61
C GLU A 78 -3.61 -14.54 0.09
N ASP A 79 -3.00 -15.60 -0.45
CA ASP A 79 -3.22 -16.04 -1.85
C ASP A 79 -2.86 -17.54 -2.00
N ASP A 80 -3.86 -18.37 -1.68
CA ASP A 80 -4.34 -19.53 -2.47
C ASP A 80 -5.89 -19.58 -2.33
#